data_AF-A0A512AP11-F1
#
_entry.id   AF-A0A512AP11-F1
#
_cell.length_a   1.000
_cell.length_b   1.000
_cell.length_c   1.000
_cell.angle_alpha   90.00
_cell.angle_beta   90.00
_cell.angle_gamma   90.00
#
_symmetry.space_group_name_H-M   'P 1'
#
loop_
_entity.id
_entity.type
_entity.pdbx_description
1 polymer ?
#
loop_
_entity_poly.entity_id
_entity_poly.type
_entity_poly.pdbx_seq_one_letter_code
_entity_poly.pdbx_strand_id
1 'polypeptide(L)'
;MVDRSPEGIIEFATVRAQQAWDDHKQPYLLARLSPDLMAEGIDYREVLGEQKLKEFLASHSEKIKVTVHPQQKAKIGLLPADVDFQYDPVPEAATHSPPKRSTPDSGLHGSKRRYIVGSFLQMVSELDEADAKQVEIPAHILAKLLREK
;
A
#
# COMPACT_ATOMS: atom_id res chain seq x y z
N MET A 1 -10.83 -3.42 24.52
CA MET A 1 -10.38 -4.82 24.46
C MET A 1 -11.14 -5.45 23.32
N VAL A 2 -10.47 -5.73 22.22
CA VAL A 2 -11.08 -6.31 21.02
C VAL A 2 -11.21 -7.82 21.23
N ASP A 3 -12.34 -8.39 20.82
CA ASP A 3 -12.53 -9.85 20.90
C ASP A 3 -11.64 -10.57 19.88
N ARG A 4 -11.05 -11.70 20.29
CA ARG A 4 -10.17 -12.54 19.44
C ARG A 4 -10.99 -13.51 18.59
N SER A 5 -12.01 -12.96 17.93
CA SER A 5 -12.93 -13.68 17.07
C SER A 5 -13.00 -13.00 15.69
N PRO A 6 -13.42 -13.72 14.64
CA PRO A 6 -13.71 -13.10 13.35
C PRO A 6 -14.68 -11.92 13.49
N GLU A 7 -15.70 -12.07 14.33
CA GLU A 7 -16.68 -11.03 14.65
C GLU A 7 -16.02 -9.81 15.29
N GLY A 8 -15.10 -9.99 16.24
CA GLY A 8 -14.35 -8.92 16.88
C GLY A 8 -13.48 -8.13 15.90
N ILE A 9 -12.89 -8.80 14.89
CA ILE A 9 -12.13 -8.13 13.83
C ILE A 9 -13.04 -7.26 12.97
N ILE A 10 -14.23 -7.76 12.60
CA ILE A 10 -15.20 -6.99 11.81
C ILE A 10 -15.68 -5.79 12.60
N GLU A 11 -16.05 -5.98 13.87
CA GLU A 11 -16.52 -4.91 14.75
C GLU A 11 -15.46 -3.82 14.89
N PHE A 12 -14.21 -4.22 15.15
CA PHE A 12 -13.09 -3.27 15.21
C PHE A 12 -12.90 -2.51 13.89
N ALA A 13 -12.94 -3.21 12.76
CA ALA A 13 -12.81 -2.58 11.45
C ALA A 13 -13.94 -1.58 11.17
N THR A 14 -15.19 -1.93 11.53
CA THR A 14 -16.36 -1.05 11.39
C THR A 14 -16.22 0.19 12.27
N VAL A 15 -15.82 0.05 13.54
CA VAL A 15 -15.60 1.18 14.45
C VAL A 15 -14.51 2.12 13.91
N ARG A 16 -13.38 1.58 13.43
CA ARG A 16 -12.30 2.38 12.86
C ARG A 16 -12.70 3.08 11.55
N ALA A 17 -13.46 2.39 10.70
CA ALA A 17 -14.00 2.97 9.47
C ALA A 17 -14.98 4.12 9.78
N GLN A 18 -15.84 3.95 10.78
CA GLN A 18 -16.76 5.00 11.23
C GLN A 18 -16.01 6.21 11.78
N GLN A 19 -15.03 6.00 12.67
CA GLN A 19 -14.20 7.06 13.23
C GLN A 19 -13.47 7.87 12.14
N ALA A 20 -12.79 7.18 11.21
CA ALA A 20 -12.09 7.86 10.12
C ALA A 20 -13.04 8.67 9.23
N TRP A 21 -14.25 8.18 9.02
CA TRP A 21 -15.27 8.87 8.26
C TRP A 21 -15.85 10.08 9.01
N ASP A 22 -16.07 9.96 10.31
CA ASP A 22 -16.60 11.02 11.14
C ASP A 22 -15.61 12.17 11.30
N ASP A 23 -14.35 11.86 11.57
CA ASP A 23 -13.29 12.84 11.83
C ASP A 23 -12.80 13.54 10.55
N HIS A 24 -12.68 12.79 9.46
CA HIS A 24 -11.97 13.27 8.27
C HIS A 24 -12.75 13.10 6.96
N LYS A 25 -13.92 12.45 6.98
CA LYS A 25 -14.67 12.07 5.77
C LYS A 25 -13.79 11.32 4.77
N GLN A 26 -12.92 10.46 5.28
CA GLN A 26 -11.97 9.68 4.50
C GLN A 26 -12.10 8.17 4.79
N PRO A 27 -11.87 7.32 3.77
CA PRO A 27 -11.83 5.88 3.98
C PRO A 27 -10.71 5.48 4.93
N TYR A 28 -10.99 4.57 5.85
CA TYR A 28 -9.97 3.97 6.70
C TYR A 28 -9.14 2.96 5.90
N LEU A 29 -7.82 3.07 5.91
CA LEU A 29 -6.98 2.21 5.05
C LEU A 29 -6.82 0.81 5.63
N LEU A 30 -7.06 -0.22 4.81
CA LEU A 30 -6.85 -1.62 5.18
C LEU A 30 -5.41 -1.89 5.65
N ALA A 31 -4.43 -1.19 5.09
CA ALA A 31 -3.03 -1.29 5.49
C ALA A 31 -2.77 -0.83 6.94
N ARG A 32 -3.64 0.00 7.52
CA ARG A 32 -3.57 0.44 8.93
C ARG A 32 -4.30 -0.53 9.86
N LEU A 33 -5.26 -1.29 9.35
CA LEU A 33 -6.03 -2.25 10.15
C LEU A 33 -5.14 -3.31 10.80
N SER A 34 -4.17 -3.87 10.06
CA SER A 34 -3.30 -4.91 10.60
C SER A 34 -2.39 -4.42 11.75
N PRO A 35 -1.66 -3.30 11.61
CA PRO A 35 -0.95 -2.69 12.75
C PRO A 35 -1.85 -2.36 13.95
N ASP A 36 -3.04 -1.84 13.70
CA ASP A 36 -3.96 -1.43 14.78
C ASP A 36 -4.52 -2.64 15.54
N LEU A 37 -4.82 -3.75 14.85
CA LEU A 37 -5.21 -5.02 15.49
C LEU A 37 -4.07 -5.61 16.31
N MET A 38 -2.84 -5.55 15.80
CA MET A 38 -1.65 -6.00 16.53
C MET A 38 -1.40 -5.18 17.80
N ALA A 39 -1.67 -3.87 17.76
CA ALA A 39 -1.59 -2.99 18.93
C ALA A 39 -2.62 -3.37 20.02
N GLU A 40 -3.78 -3.89 19.62
CA GLU A 40 -4.79 -4.47 20.52
C GLU A 40 -4.47 -5.92 20.93
N GLY A 41 -3.33 -6.47 20.49
CA GLY A 41 -2.88 -7.82 20.82
C GLY A 41 -3.59 -8.94 20.05
N ILE A 42 -4.03 -8.65 18.82
CA ILE A 42 -4.69 -9.58 17.90
C ILE A 42 -3.88 -9.73 16.62
N ASP A 43 -3.36 -10.94 16.37
CA ASP A 43 -2.89 -11.32 15.04
C ASP A 43 -4.06 -11.91 14.25
N TYR A 44 -4.55 -11.16 13.26
CA TYR A 44 -5.66 -11.60 12.42
C TYR A 44 -5.37 -12.92 11.68
N ARG A 45 -4.09 -13.30 11.47
CA ARG A 45 -3.72 -14.54 10.81
C ARG A 45 -3.96 -15.76 11.69
N GLU A 46 -3.86 -15.60 13.00
CA GLU A 46 -4.20 -16.65 13.96
C GLU A 46 -5.72 -16.88 14.04
N VAL A 47 -6.50 -15.83 13.80
CA VAL A 47 -7.97 -15.87 13.85
C VAL A 47 -8.58 -16.33 12.52
N LEU A 48 -8.06 -15.86 11.38
CA LEU A 48 -8.60 -16.11 10.05
C LEU A 48 -7.88 -17.24 9.28
N GLY A 49 -6.75 -17.74 9.80
CA GLY A 49 -5.96 -18.78 9.15
C GLY A 49 -5.40 -18.35 7.80
N GLU A 50 -5.73 -19.10 6.74
CA GLU A 50 -5.28 -18.83 5.36
C GLU A 50 -6.11 -17.74 4.66
N GLN A 51 -7.23 -17.30 5.25
CA GLN A 51 -8.10 -16.32 4.63
C GLN A 51 -7.48 -14.91 4.68
N LYS A 52 -7.46 -14.23 3.53
CA LYS A 52 -6.95 -12.86 3.47
C LYS A 52 -7.93 -11.89 4.11
N LEU A 53 -7.40 -10.95 4.90
CA LEU A 53 -8.17 -9.92 5.59
C LEU A 53 -9.09 -9.12 4.64
N LYS A 54 -8.62 -8.83 3.42
CA LYS A 54 -9.44 -8.18 2.39
C LYS A 54 -10.66 -9.01 2.00
N GLU A 55 -10.46 -10.30 1.71
CA GLU A 55 -11.52 -11.21 1.26
C GLU A 55 -12.53 -11.45 2.37
N PHE A 56 -12.04 -11.59 3.61
CA PHE A 56 -12.85 -11.68 4.82
C PHE A 56 -13.73 -10.45 5.05
N LEU A 57 -13.19 -9.23 4.94
CA LEU A 57 -14.00 -8.02 5.10
C LEU A 57 -14.96 -7.83 3.93
N ALA A 58 -14.55 -8.20 2.72
CA ALA A 58 -15.40 -8.12 1.53
C ALA A 58 -16.60 -9.09 1.57
N SER A 59 -16.51 -10.20 2.31
CA SER A 59 -17.64 -11.11 2.52
C SER A 59 -18.69 -10.58 3.50
N HIS A 60 -18.42 -9.48 4.20
CA HIS A 60 -19.30 -8.85 5.19
C HIS A 60 -19.74 -7.44 4.75
N SER A 61 -20.18 -7.34 3.49
CA SER A 61 -20.54 -6.07 2.85
C SER A 61 -21.73 -5.36 3.50
N GLU A 62 -22.52 -6.09 4.30
CA GLU A 62 -23.61 -5.57 5.11
C GLU A 62 -23.14 -4.75 6.32
N LYS A 63 -21.89 -4.95 6.78
CA LYS A 63 -21.30 -4.22 7.91
C LYS A 63 -20.21 -3.24 7.48
N ILE A 64 -19.50 -3.53 6.40
CA ILE A 64 -18.36 -2.73 5.96
C ILE A 64 -18.21 -2.77 4.44
N LYS A 65 -18.02 -1.61 3.83
CA LYS A 65 -17.74 -1.49 2.39
C LYS A 65 -16.24 -1.43 2.16
N VAL A 66 -15.75 -2.33 1.29
CA VAL A 66 -14.35 -2.36 0.85
C VAL A 66 -14.25 -1.64 -0.49
N THR A 67 -13.49 -0.54 -0.55
CA THR A 67 -13.25 0.22 -1.78
C THR A 67 -11.79 0.12 -2.19
N VAL A 68 -11.54 0.11 -3.49
CA VAL A 68 -10.18 0.05 -4.05
C VAL A 68 -9.91 1.32 -4.85
N HIS A 69 -8.77 1.96 -4.62
CA HIS A 69 -8.39 3.13 -5.40
C HIS A 69 -8.18 2.76 -6.88
N PRO A 70 -8.73 3.52 -7.84
CA PRO A 70 -8.75 3.15 -9.27
C PRO A 70 -7.34 2.97 -9.87
N GLN A 71 -6.40 3.84 -9.50
CA GLN A 71 -5.01 3.76 -10.00
C GLN A 71 -4.06 2.98 -9.07
N GLN A 72 -4.39 2.86 -7.79
CA GLN A 72 -3.49 2.30 -6.76
C GLN A 72 -4.16 1.08 -6.12
N LYS A 73 -4.07 -0.09 -6.75
CA LYS A 73 -4.76 -1.31 -6.30
C LYS A 73 -4.42 -1.74 -4.85
N ALA A 74 -3.25 -1.34 -4.35
CA ALA A 74 -2.84 -1.58 -2.97
C ALA A 74 -3.50 -0.63 -1.95
N LYS A 75 -4.01 0.52 -2.40
CA LYS A 75 -4.73 1.49 -1.57
C LYS A 75 -6.20 1.05 -1.47
N ILE A 76 -6.44 0.20 -0.49
CA ILE A 76 -7.76 -0.35 -0.18
C ILE A 76 -8.31 0.43 1.02
N GLY A 77 -9.49 1.03 0.83
CA GLY A 77 -10.23 1.75 1.86
C GLY A 77 -11.37 0.91 2.42
N LEU A 78 -11.69 1.16 3.68
CA LEU A 78 -12.80 0.61 4.43
C LEU A 78 -13.74 1.77 4.79
N LEU A 79 -15.03 1.55 4.54
CA LEU A 79 -16.10 2.52 4.77
C LEU A 79 -17.22 1.86 5.57
N PRO A 80 -17.99 2.64 6.34
CA PRO A 80 -19.27 2.19 6.87
C PRO A 80 -20.19 1.70 5.76
N ALA A 81 -21.05 0.71 6.05
CA ALA A 81 -21.96 0.14 5.06
C ALA A 81 -22.90 1.18 4.42
N ASP A 82 -23.30 2.19 5.19
CA ASP A 82 -24.26 3.22 4.76
C ASP A 82 -23.63 4.35 3.93
N VAL A 83 -22.30 4.33 3.75
CA VAL A 83 -21.58 5.38 3.03
C VAL A 83 -21.30 4.95 1.60
N ASP A 84 -21.75 5.77 0.65
CA ASP A 84 -21.35 5.69 -0.75
C ASP A 84 -20.24 6.70 -1.01
N PHE A 85 -19.00 6.21 -1.03
CA PHE A 85 -17.85 7.00 -1.42
C PHE A 85 -17.10 6.30 -2.55
N GLN A 86 -16.74 7.09 -3.54
CA GLN A 86 -15.90 6.69 -4.65
C GLN A 86 -14.74 7.67 -4.72
N TYR A 87 -13.53 7.15 -4.91
CA TYR A 87 -12.38 8.01 -5.17
C TYR A 87 -12.62 8.80 -6.45
N ASP A 88 -12.37 10.11 -6.38
CA ASP A 88 -12.47 10.96 -7.56
C ASP A 88 -11.58 10.39 -8.68
N PRO A 89 -12.12 10.26 -9.91
CA PRO A 89 -11.27 10.03 -11.06
C PRO A 89 -10.43 11.29 -11.21
N VAL A 90 -9.14 11.20 -10.86
CA VAL A 90 -8.19 12.28 -11.12
C VAL A 90 -8.27 12.58 -12.63
N PRO A 91 -8.60 13.81 -13.04
CA PRO A 91 -8.60 14.16 -14.45
C PRO A 91 -7.22 13.87 -15.01
N GLU A 92 -7.20 13.27 -16.19
CA GLU A 92 -6.02 12.83 -16.93
C GLU A 92 -5.22 14.06 -17.42
N ALA A 93 -4.72 14.88 -16.49
CA ALA A 93 -3.80 15.96 -16.76
C ALA A 93 -2.39 15.41 -16.56
N ALA A 94 -1.70 15.24 -17.70
CA ALA A 94 -0.30 14.83 -17.83
C ALA A 94 0.02 13.39 -17.39
N THR A 95 -0.46 12.42 -18.18
CA THR A 95 0.19 11.12 -18.35
C THR A 95 1.57 11.28 -19.00
N HIS A 96 2.54 11.87 -18.30
CA HIS A 96 3.89 11.31 -18.34
C HIS A 96 3.82 10.01 -17.54
N SER A 97 3.35 8.95 -18.20
CA SER A 97 3.33 7.62 -17.61
C SER A 97 4.77 7.14 -17.48
N PRO A 98 5.33 6.89 -16.27
CA PRO A 98 6.45 5.98 -16.20
C PRO A 98 5.92 4.59 -16.60
N PRO A 99 6.65 3.84 -17.44
CA PRO A 99 6.15 2.57 -17.95
C PRO A 99 5.86 1.60 -16.80
N LYS A 100 4.71 0.92 -16.90
CA LYS A 100 4.25 -0.17 -16.02
C LYS A 100 5.42 -1.10 -15.68
N ARG A 101 5.91 -1.08 -14.44
CA ARG A 101 6.75 -2.16 -13.92
C ARG A 101 5.88 -3.37 -13.64
N SER A 102 5.86 -4.30 -14.59
CA SER A 102 5.59 -5.70 -14.31
C SER A 102 6.60 -6.15 -13.26
N THR A 103 6.15 -6.50 -12.06
CA THR A 103 6.98 -7.23 -11.10
C THR A 103 6.85 -8.72 -11.41
N PRO A 104 7.89 -9.41 -11.89
CA PRO A 104 7.96 -10.85 -11.76
C PRO A 104 8.31 -11.13 -10.29
N ASP A 105 7.36 -11.74 -9.61
CA ASP A 105 7.63 -12.56 -8.44
C ASP A 105 8.46 -13.76 -8.91
N SER A 106 9.78 -13.73 -8.68
CA SER A 106 10.55 -14.94 -8.34
C SER A 106 11.98 -14.58 -7.92
N GLY A 107 12.35 -15.00 -6.70
CA GLY A 107 13.68 -15.49 -6.37
C GLY A 107 14.89 -14.55 -6.39
N LEU A 108 15.84 -14.88 -5.52
CA LEU A 108 17.24 -14.42 -5.51
C LEU A 108 17.50 -13.05 -4.88
N HIS A 109 18.22 -13.11 -3.75
CA HIS A 109 18.80 -12.01 -2.99
C HIS A 109 19.60 -10.96 -3.82
N GLY A 110 19.83 -11.18 -5.12
CA GLY A 110 20.46 -10.22 -6.04
C GLY A 110 19.54 -9.16 -6.65
N SER A 111 18.21 -9.25 -6.46
CA SER A 111 17.26 -8.31 -7.10
C SER A 111 17.11 -6.97 -6.37
N LYS A 112 17.25 -6.94 -5.03
CA LYS A 112 16.99 -5.72 -4.23
C LYS A 112 18.00 -4.60 -4.49
N ARG A 113 19.30 -4.91 -4.62
CA ARG A 113 20.33 -3.88 -4.90
C ARG A 113 20.23 -3.37 -6.33
N ARG A 114 19.99 -4.23 -7.31
CA ARG A 114 19.74 -3.82 -8.69
C ARG A 114 18.51 -2.92 -8.80
N TYR A 115 17.45 -3.23 -8.05
CA TYR A 115 16.27 -2.38 -7.95
C TYR A 115 16.57 -1.01 -7.33
N ILE A 116 17.37 -0.96 -6.26
CA ILE A 116 17.77 0.30 -5.61
C ILE A 116 18.63 1.16 -6.54
N VAL A 117 19.66 0.56 -7.17
CA VAL A 117 20.53 1.29 -8.12
C VAL A 117 19.74 1.76 -9.34
N GLY A 118 18.85 0.93 -9.87
CA GLY A 118 17.99 1.30 -11.00
C GLY A 118 17.02 2.44 -10.65
N SER A 119 16.43 2.41 -9.46
CA SER A 119 15.54 3.49 -9.00
C SER A 119 16.31 4.80 -8.73
N PHE A 120 17.55 4.71 -8.24
CA PHE A 120 18.42 5.87 -8.07
C PHE A 120 18.80 6.52 -9.40
N LEU A 121 19.24 5.74 -10.39
CA LEU A 121 19.57 6.26 -11.72
C LEU A 121 18.35 6.89 -12.41
N GLN A 122 17.16 6.33 -12.18
CA GLN A 122 15.92 6.91 -12.67
C GLN A 122 15.63 8.28 -12.05
N MET A 123 15.80 8.44 -10.72
CA MET A 123 15.65 9.76 -10.07
C MET A 123 16.66 10.79 -10.58
N VAL A 124 17.91 10.38 -10.82
CA VAL A 124 18.94 11.27 -11.39
C VAL A 124 18.57 11.70 -12.82
N SER A 125 17.91 10.83 -13.60
CA SER A 125 17.47 11.16 -14.97
C SER A 125 16.28 12.13 -15.04
N GLU A 126 15.56 12.31 -13.92
CA GLU A 126 14.42 13.22 -13.80
C GLU A 126 14.85 14.64 -13.37
N LEU A 127 16.13 14.84 -13.04
CA LEU A 127 16.68 16.15 -12.72
C LEU A 127 16.76 17.05 -13.96
N ASP A 128 16.69 18.35 -13.75
CA ASP A 128 16.91 19.33 -14.81
C ASP A 128 18.39 19.38 -15.24
N GLU A 129 18.70 19.95 -16.40
CA GLU A 129 20.08 19.97 -16.91
C GLU A 129 21.07 20.70 -15.99
N ALA A 130 20.59 21.65 -15.18
CA ALA A 130 21.40 22.42 -14.27
C ALA A 130 21.84 21.58 -13.05
N ASP A 131 20.91 20.79 -12.48
CA ASP A 131 21.19 19.92 -11.35
C ASP A 131 21.87 18.62 -11.81
N ALA A 132 21.49 18.07 -12.97
CA ALA A 132 22.10 16.86 -13.51
C ALA A 132 23.62 17.03 -13.76
N LYS A 133 24.07 18.22 -14.17
CA LYS A 133 25.50 18.54 -14.33
C LYS A 133 26.29 18.59 -13.03
N GLN A 134 25.62 18.77 -11.90
CA GLN A 134 26.25 18.77 -10.58
C GLN A 134 26.40 17.34 -10.01
N VAL A 135 25.70 16.36 -10.60
CA VAL A 135 25.75 14.97 -10.17
C VAL A 135 26.91 14.24 -10.85
N GLU A 136 28.07 14.25 -10.20
CA GLU A 136 29.22 13.45 -10.61
C GLU A 136 29.29 12.15 -9.80
N ILE A 137 29.00 11.01 -10.44
CA ILE A 137 29.07 9.70 -9.80
C ILE A 137 30.24 8.90 -10.39
N PRO A 138 31.30 8.63 -9.60
CA PRO A 138 32.39 7.77 -10.05
C PRO A 138 31.89 6.36 -10.36
N ALA A 139 32.23 5.83 -11.53
CA ALA A 139 31.73 4.54 -12.02
C ALA A 139 32.02 3.35 -11.07
N HIS A 140 33.13 3.41 -10.33
CA HIS A 140 33.48 2.37 -9.35
C HIS A 140 32.51 2.30 -8.16
N ILE A 141 31.81 3.39 -7.83
CA ILE A 141 30.78 3.42 -6.79
C ILE A 141 29.54 2.66 -7.26
N LEU A 142 29.10 2.87 -8.51
CA LEU A 142 28.00 2.10 -9.10
C LEU A 142 28.32 0.60 -9.13
N ALA A 143 29.55 0.24 -9.52
CA ALA A 143 30.01 -1.15 -9.50
C ALA A 143 29.99 -1.75 -8.08
N LYS A 144 30.39 -0.98 -7.05
CA LYS A 144 30.35 -1.42 -5.65
C LYS A 144 28.92 -1.65 -5.14
N LEU A 145 27.96 -0.85 -5.58
CA LEU A 145 26.55 -1.00 -5.21
C LEU A 145 25.91 -2.23 -5.89
N LEU A 146 26.40 -2.61 -7.07
CA LEU A 146 25.91 -3.78 -7.83
C LEU A 146 26.55 -5.12 -7.40
N ARG A 147 27.71 -5.11 -6.74
CA ARG A 147 28.37 -6.35 -6.27
C ARG A 147 27.68 -6.90 -5.02
N GLU A 148 27.37 -8.19 -5.07
CA GLU A 148 27.07 -9.00 -3.87
C GLU A 148 28.39 -9.21 -3.11
N LYS A 149 28.31 -9.21 -1.77
CA LYS A 149 29.49 -9.33 -0.91
C LYS A 149 30.02 -10.75 -0.93
#